data_AF-A0A7S4GPW8-F1
#
_entry.id   AF-A0A7S4GPW8-F1
#
_cell.length_a   1.000
_cell.length_b   1.000
_cell.length_c   1.000
_cell.angle_alpha   90.00
_cell.angle_beta   90.00
_cell.angle_gamma   90.00
#
_symmetry.space_group_name_H-M   'P 1'
#
loop_
_entity.id
_entity.type
_entity.pdbx_description
1 polymer ?
#
loop_
_entity_poly.entity_id
_entity_poly.type
_entity_poly.pdbx_seq_one_letter_code
_entity_poly.pdbx_strand_id
1 'polypeptide(L)'
;EKPFITIDTAGLYYLNIPVVRRSARGVDTEPPQQVGFEQVFVAREGDTAAVINAQLAKGMHVVISPGTYILEDALRVTVANTVVLGLGLPILVAGTGHSVIQVGDVDGVRVAGLILEAGPVASRTLVQWGTGLYAGSPLNPGVLSDIFGRVGGPGRFPNVLTTTMVTVASGHVIGDNLWLWRADHTAAGITTPVDNRCQHGLEVIGDDVTMYGLAVEHTLQDLTVWTGERGRTYFYQSELPYGVDQQQWGDAGYVGYRVGPIVQSHEAYGVGVYHYFRDHNVTAESGIACPDHLVPYFHSPLTVFLNGGGVVRHVINQLGKSSGVGAAGSTHYCAGRNPTPKDQCSVGDVVSCSGAFWGTACRGNQCCPDLTTCPSASADFGGCPKPKAVDCTAGATGLFVV
;
A
#
# COMPACT_ATOMS: atom_id res chain seq x y z
N GLU A 1 -4.01 0.69 15.98
CA GLU A 1 -4.39 2.11 16.19
C GLU A 1 -3.17 3.01 16.27
N LYS A 2 -3.35 4.27 15.87
CA LYS A 2 -2.33 5.33 15.86
C LYS A 2 -1.99 5.81 17.29
N PRO A 3 -0.71 6.14 17.60
CA PRO A 3 -0.37 6.80 18.86
C PRO A 3 -1.11 8.14 19.08
N PHE A 4 -1.38 8.47 20.34
CA PHE A 4 -2.10 9.67 20.74
C PHE A 4 -1.67 10.19 22.11
N ILE A 5 -1.99 11.45 22.41
CA ILE A 5 -1.62 12.10 23.68
C ILE A 5 -2.85 12.22 24.56
N THR A 6 -2.69 11.96 25.85
CA THR A 6 -3.68 12.26 26.90
C THR A 6 -3.09 13.18 27.96
N ILE A 7 -3.95 13.84 28.71
CA ILE A 7 -3.60 14.57 29.93
C ILE A 7 -4.42 14.00 31.08
N ASP A 8 -3.80 13.80 32.23
CA ASP A 8 -4.49 13.34 33.43
C ASP A 8 -5.10 14.52 34.24
N THR A 9 -5.78 14.20 35.34
CA THR A 9 -6.38 15.20 36.24
C THR A 9 -5.35 16.05 36.98
N ALA A 10 -4.08 15.64 37.03
CA ALA A 10 -2.97 16.40 37.62
C ALA A 10 -2.27 17.31 36.60
N GLY A 11 -2.63 17.23 35.32
CA GLY A 11 -2.03 18.02 34.24
C GLY A 11 -0.79 17.38 33.61
N LEU A 12 -0.51 16.11 33.88
CA LEU A 12 0.61 15.38 33.29
C LEU A 12 0.22 14.81 31.93
N TYR A 13 1.10 15.01 30.95
CA TYR A 13 0.93 14.49 29.59
C TYR A 13 1.50 13.08 29.46
N TYR A 14 0.82 12.27 28.67
CA TYR A 14 1.22 10.91 28.35
C TYR A 14 1.10 10.63 26.86
N LEU A 15 2.11 9.95 26.31
CA LEU A 15 2.09 9.37 24.98
C LEU A 15 1.55 7.95 25.10
N ASN A 16 0.42 7.68 24.48
CA ASN A 16 -0.23 6.38 24.45
C ASN A 16 0.08 5.69 23.13
N ILE A 17 0.62 4.48 23.22
CA ILE A 17 1.03 3.64 22.10
C ILE A 17 0.14 2.40 22.08
N PRO A 18 -0.88 2.35 21.22
CA PRO A 18 -1.77 1.20 21.14
C PRO A 18 -1.04 -0.09 20.77
N VAL A 19 -1.50 -1.20 21.34
CA VAL A 19 -0.99 -2.54 21.01
C VAL A 19 -1.42 -2.95 19.60
N VAL A 20 -0.60 -3.75 18.93
CA VAL A 20 -0.95 -4.26 17.60
C VAL A 20 -1.99 -5.37 17.76
N ARG A 21 -3.12 -5.21 17.07
CA ARG A 21 -4.18 -6.22 17.02
C ARG A 21 -4.18 -6.93 15.67
N ARG A 22 -4.46 -8.24 15.71
CA ARG A 22 -4.61 -9.08 14.53
C ARG A 22 -6.07 -9.46 14.36
N SER A 23 -6.52 -9.56 13.11
CA SER A 23 -7.92 -9.89 12.79
C SER A 23 -8.91 -8.98 13.51
N ALA A 24 -8.55 -7.70 13.67
CA ALA A 24 -9.30 -6.73 14.43
C ALA A 24 -10.69 -6.49 13.81
N ARG A 25 -11.68 -6.29 14.69
CA ARG A 25 -13.06 -5.92 14.33
C ARG A 25 -13.61 -5.00 15.42
N GLY A 26 -14.37 -4.00 15.00
CA GLY A 26 -14.93 -3.00 15.91
C GLY A 26 -13.87 -2.05 16.45
N VAL A 27 -14.28 -1.26 17.44
CA VAL A 27 -13.42 -0.26 18.10
C VAL A 27 -12.35 -0.95 18.93
N ASP A 28 -11.20 -0.28 19.10
CA ASP A 28 -10.17 -0.75 20.02
C ASP A 28 -10.47 -0.37 21.49
N THR A 29 -10.41 -1.36 22.36
CA THR A 29 -10.63 -1.22 23.81
C THR A 29 -9.44 -1.71 24.63
N GLU A 30 -8.38 -2.18 23.98
CA GLU A 30 -7.16 -2.63 24.67
C GLU A 30 -6.43 -1.41 25.27
N PRO A 31 -5.93 -1.50 26.51
CA PRO A 31 -5.17 -0.42 27.10
C PRO A 31 -3.86 -0.21 26.32
N PRO A 32 -3.52 1.04 25.94
CA PRO A 32 -2.27 1.33 25.27
C PRO A 32 -1.09 1.22 26.26
N GLN A 33 0.12 1.00 25.73
CA GLN A 33 1.32 1.30 26.50
C GLN A 33 1.39 2.81 26.71
N GLN A 34 1.48 3.23 27.97
CA GLN A 34 1.57 4.63 28.33
C GLN A 34 3.03 5.02 28.62
N VAL A 35 3.49 6.11 28.01
CA VAL A 35 4.83 6.68 28.20
C VAL A 35 4.70 8.11 28.72
N GLY A 36 5.39 8.41 29.82
CA GLY A 36 5.41 9.77 30.37
C GLY A 36 6.25 10.71 29.51
N PHE A 37 5.89 12.00 29.52
CA PHE A 37 6.55 13.00 28.69
C PHE A 37 8.01 13.30 29.10
N GLU A 38 8.48 12.80 30.24
CA GLU A 38 9.90 12.78 30.58
C GLU A 38 10.75 11.94 29.60
N GLN A 39 10.12 11.06 28.83
CA GLN A 39 10.74 10.24 27.77
C GLN A 39 10.40 10.75 26.35
N VAL A 40 9.77 11.94 26.24
CA VAL A 40 9.33 12.53 24.98
C VAL A 40 10.03 13.85 24.74
N PHE A 41 10.70 13.98 23.60
CA PHE A 41 11.17 15.27 23.11
C PHE A 41 10.07 15.94 22.29
N VAL A 42 9.65 17.13 22.70
CA VAL A 42 8.69 17.93 21.93
C VAL A 42 9.44 18.87 21.01
N ALA A 43 9.58 18.47 19.75
CA ALA A 43 10.18 19.29 18.71
C ALA A 43 9.28 20.48 18.39
N ARG A 44 9.90 21.65 18.16
CA ARG A 44 9.23 22.90 17.79
C ARG A 44 9.82 23.46 16.52
N GLU A 45 9.04 24.26 15.79
CA GLU A 45 9.53 24.96 14.62
C GLU A 45 10.82 25.73 14.95
N GLY A 46 11.88 25.50 14.18
CA GLY A 46 13.24 25.99 14.43
C GLY A 46 14.21 24.96 14.99
N ASP A 47 13.73 23.85 15.57
CA ASP A 47 14.60 22.72 15.90
C ASP A 47 15.16 22.09 14.62
N THR A 48 16.47 21.84 14.62
CA THR A 48 17.18 21.27 13.47
C THR A 48 17.08 19.74 13.47
N ALA A 49 17.28 19.11 12.31
CA ALA A 49 17.36 17.65 12.23
C ALA A 49 18.45 17.10 13.17
N ALA A 50 19.59 17.80 13.31
CA ALA A 50 20.63 17.42 14.27
C ALA A 50 20.15 17.40 15.73
N VAL A 51 19.36 18.38 16.16
CA VAL A 51 18.79 18.43 17.52
C VAL A 51 17.81 17.27 17.73
N ILE A 52 16.91 17.05 16.78
CA ILE A 52 15.91 15.98 16.87
C ILE A 52 16.59 14.60 16.86
N ASN A 53 17.56 14.39 15.96
CA ASN A 53 18.34 13.16 15.87
C ASN A 53 19.12 12.85 17.14
N ALA A 54 19.66 13.87 17.82
CA ALA A 54 20.34 13.68 19.10
C ALA A 54 19.42 13.16 20.20
N GLN A 55 18.11 13.41 20.12
CA GLN A 55 17.11 12.88 21.06
C GLN A 55 16.67 11.48 20.66
N LEU A 56 16.41 11.23 19.37
CA LEU A 56 16.14 9.90 18.83
C LEU A 56 17.27 8.91 19.19
N ALA A 57 18.53 9.34 19.06
CA ALA A 57 19.70 8.52 19.41
C ALA A 57 19.80 8.20 20.91
N LYS A 58 19.18 9.00 21.79
CA LYS A 58 19.07 8.72 23.23
C LYS A 58 17.91 7.79 23.57
N GLY A 59 17.13 7.36 22.57
CA GLY A 59 15.92 6.55 22.77
C GLY A 59 14.69 7.36 23.17
N MET A 60 14.73 8.69 23.05
CA MET A 60 13.54 9.51 23.27
C MET A 60 12.53 9.28 22.14
N HIS A 61 11.25 9.26 22.48
CA HIS A 61 10.20 9.48 21.48
C HIS A 61 10.20 10.96 21.07
N VAL A 62 9.67 11.25 19.89
CA VAL A 62 9.56 12.62 19.38
C VAL A 62 8.10 12.94 19.09
N VAL A 63 7.63 14.04 19.67
CA VAL A 63 6.37 14.68 19.29
C VAL A 63 6.70 15.98 18.57
N ILE A 64 6.24 16.12 17.34
CA ILE A 64 6.47 17.30 16.50
C ILE A 64 5.25 18.21 16.61
N SER A 65 5.45 19.41 17.16
CA SER A 65 4.38 20.39 17.29
C SER A 65 3.99 20.98 15.91
N PRO A 66 2.78 21.56 15.77
CA PRO A 66 2.34 22.14 14.51
C PRO A 66 3.33 23.19 13.99
N GLY A 67 3.69 23.12 12.71
CA GLY A 67 4.64 24.02 12.08
C GLY A 67 5.17 23.48 10.75
N THR A 68 6.06 24.25 10.10
CA THR A 68 6.80 23.81 8.91
C THR A 68 8.29 23.71 9.23
N TYR A 69 8.87 22.53 9.03
CA TYR A 69 10.26 22.23 9.37
C TYR A 69 11.02 21.95 8.07
N ILE A 70 11.96 22.82 7.72
CA ILE A 70 12.86 22.58 6.60
C ILE A 70 14.08 21.87 7.14
N LEU A 71 14.12 20.55 6.95
CA LEU A 71 15.15 19.71 7.55
C LEU A 71 16.43 19.75 6.71
N GLU A 72 17.55 19.97 7.38
CA GLU A 72 18.88 19.95 6.78
C GLU A 72 19.42 18.54 6.57
N ASP A 73 18.80 17.54 7.19
CA ASP A 73 19.14 16.12 7.09
C ASP A 73 17.92 15.25 7.48
N ALA A 74 17.96 13.95 7.23
CA ALA A 74 16.89 13.03 7.60
C ALA A 74 16.76 12.88 9.12
N LEU A 75 15.52 12.75 9.62
CA LEU A 75 15.27 12.21 10.95
C LEU A 75 15.54 10.70 10.94
N ARG A 76 16.53 10.26 11.70
CA ARG A 76 17.01 8.87 11.72
C ARG A 76 16.46 8.14 12.94
N VAL A 77 15.57 7.18 12.68
CA VAL A 77 14.94 6.37 13.71
C VAL A 77 15.59 4.99 13.71
N THR A 78 16.56 4.78 14.59
CA THR A 78 17.36 3.54 14.69
C THR A 78 17.18 2.79 16.01
N VAL A 79 16.25 3.25 16.86
CA VAL A 79 15.91 2.60 18.13
C VAL A 79 14.53 1.98 17.99
N ALA A 80 14.41 0.68 18.31
CA ALA A 80 13.15 -0.05 18.25
C ALA A 80 12.07 0.62 19.14
N ASN A 81 10.80 0.47 18.76
CA ASN A 81 9.63 1.03 19.44
C ASN A 81 9.58 2.57 19.52
N THR A 82 10.47 3.28 18.82
CA THR A 82 10.45 4.74 18.81
C THR A 82 9.19 5.27 18.14
N VAL A 83 8.57 6.28 18.75
CA VAL A 83 7.43 7.01 18.19
C VAL A 83 7.89 8.37 17.68
N VAL A 84 7.51 8.70 16.45
CA VAL A 84 7.56 10.04 15.87
C VAL A 84 6.11 10.44 15.55
N LEU A 85 5.54 11.33 16.35
CA LEU A 85 4.13 11.73 16.26
C LEU A 85 4.02 13.22 15.92
N GLY A 86 3.36 13.56 14.81
CA GLY A 86 2.99 14.92 14.48
C GLY A 86 1.65 15.35 15.09
N LEU A 87 1.56 16.61 15.49
CA LEU A 87 0.32 17.24 15.94
C LEU A 87 -0.09 18.35 14.98
N GLY A 88 -1.35 18.36 14.56
CA GLY A 88 -1.86 19.36 13.63
C GLY A 88 -1.27 19.27 12.22
N LEU A 89 -0.84 18.07 11.80
CA LEU A 89 -0.20 17.80 10.51
C LEU A 89 1.00 18.71 10.23
N PRO A 90 2.06 18.67 11.07
CA PRO A 90 3.25 19.45 10.81
C PRO A 90 3.88 18.99 9.49
N ILE A 91 4.42 19.96 8.75
CA ILE A 91 5.01 19.74 7.45
C ILE A 91 6.51 19.61 7.63
N LEU A 92 7.08 18.48 7.22
CA LEU A 92 8.52 18.26 7.21
C LEU A 92 9.02 18.25 5.76
N VAL A 93 9.90 19.18 5.42
CA VAL A 93 10.40 19.41 4.06
C VAL A 93 11.81 18.85 3.92
N ALA A 94 12.07 18.08 2.86
CA ALA A 94 13.39 17.57 2.50
C ALA A 94 14.30 18.70 1.96
N GLY A 95 15.02 19.41 2.84
CA GLY A 95 15.76 20.62 2.48
C GLY A 95 17.02 20.42 1.64
N THR A 96 17.66 19.25 1.74
CA THR A 96 19.05 19.01 1.25
C THR A 96 19.21 17.78 0.36
N GLY A 97 18.11 17.20 -0.14
CA GLY A 97 18.11 16.00 -1.00
C GLY A 97 18.16 14.67 -0.24
N HIS A 98 18.38 14.72 1.09
CA HIS A 98 18.12 13.60 1.97
C HIS A 98 16.61 13.34 2.10
N SER A 99 16.25 12.14 2.55
CA SER A 99 14.88 11.84 2.97
C SER A 99 14.48 12.72 4.16
N VAL A 100 13.18 12.87 4.37
CA VAL A 100 12.65 13.52 5.56
C VAL A 100 12.81 12.60 6.76
N ILE A 101 12.47 11.32 6.59
CA ILE A 101 12.58 10.29 7.63
C ILE A 101 13.30 9.06 7.06
N GLN A 102 14.23 8.52 7.83
CA GLN A 102 14.89 7.24 7.60
C GLN A 102 14.68 6.36 8.83
N VAL A 103 13.91 5.28 8.67
CA VAL A 103 13.78 4.25 9.69
C VAL A 103 14.80 3.17 9.40
N GLY A 104 15.61 2.82 10.41
CA GLY A 104 16.58 1.73 10.31
C GLY A 104 15.92 0.35 10.34
N ASP A 105 16.75 -0.68 10.34
CA ASP A 105 16.31 -2.08 10.43
C ASP A 105 15.95 -2.46 11.89
N VAL A 106 14.87 -1.86 12.39
CA VAL A 106 14.37 -2.04 13.76
C VAL A 106 12.84 -2.22 13.81
N ASP A 107 12.39 -2.99 14.80
CA ASP A 107 10.97 -3.30 15.01
C ASP A 107 10.21 -2.19 15.74
N GLY A 108 8.88 -2.21 15.61
CA GLY A 108 7.95 -1.48 16.49
C GLY A 108 7.89 0.02 16.32
N VAL A 109 8.66 0.61 15.40
CA VAL A 109 8.64 2.06 15.16
C VAL A 109 7.23 2.52 14.75
N ARG A 110 6.84 3.70 15.24
CA ARG A 110 5.57 4.37 14.91
C ARG A 110 5.89 5.74 14.32
N VAL A 111 5.50 5.98 13.08
CA VAL A 111 5.58 7.30 12.45
C VAL A 111 4.17 7.72 12.09
N ALA A 112 3.69 8.85 12.63
CA ALA A 112 2.28 9.18 12.48
C ALA A 112 1.94 10.68 12.42
N GLY A 113 0.92 11.02 11.62
CA GLY A 113 0.29 12.34 11.60
C GLY A 113 1.16 13.43 10.99
N LEU A 114 1.79 13.17 9.85
CA LEU A 114 2.79 14.06 9.23
C LEU A 114 2.48 14.34 7.76
N ILE A 115 2.75 15.57 7.33
CA ILE A 115 2.94 15.89 5.91
C ILE A 115 4.44 15.86 5.62
N LEU A 116 4.85 15.10 4.61
CA LEU A 116 6.23 14.96 4.19
C LEU A 116 6.35 15.52 2.77
N GLU A 117 7.15 16.57 2.62
CA GLU A 117 7.16 17.39 1.41
C GLU A 117 8.54 17.36 0.73
N ALA A 118 8.54 17.22 -0.60
CA ALA A 118 9.74 17.40 -1.40
C ALA A 118 10.23 18.85 -1.34
N GLY A 119 11.53 19.06 -1.16
CA GLY A 119 12.12 20.39 -1.06
C GLY A 119 12.88 20.85 -2.31
N PRO A 120 13.69 21.92 -2.17
CA PRO A 120 14.34 22.58 -3.31
C PRO A 120 15.46 21.76 -3.93
N VAL A 121 15.98 20.76 -3.21
CA VAL A 121 16.98 19.82 -3.71
C VAL A 121 16.32 18.47 -3.92
N ALA A 122 16.52 17.91 -5.12
CA ALA A 122 15.98 16.61 -5.50
C ALA A 122 16.35 15.53 -4.47
N SER A 123 15.35 14.80 -3.99
CA SER A 123 15.53 13.64 -3.09
C SER A 123 15.27 12.33 -3.83
N ARG A 124 15.85 11.23 -3.36
CA ARG A 124 15.46 9.90 -3.87
C ARG A 124 14.12 9.46 -3.31
N THR A 125 13.93 9.66 -2.01
CA THR A 125 12.65 9.39 -1.35
C THR A 125 12.41 10.30 -0.16
N LEU A 126 11.14 10.57 0.18
CA LEU A 126 10.77 11.34 1.38
C LEU A 126 10.78 10.46 2.63
N VAL A 127 10.39 9.19 2.51
CA VAL A 127 10.48 8.19 3.58
C VAL A 127 11.23 6.97 3.07
N GLN A 128 12.35 6.67 3.71
CA GLN A 128 13.01 5.37 3.57
C GLN A 128 12.72 4.55 4.82
N TRP A 129 12.04 3.41 4.66
CA TRP A 129 11.84 2.45 5.76
C TRP A 129 12.69 1.20 5.53
N GLY A 130 13.78 1.07 6.27
CA GLY A 130 14.69 -0.06 6.19
C GLY A 130 15.67 -0.01 5.03
N THR A 131 16.55 -1.01 4.99
CA THR A 131 17.62 -1.13 3.97
C THR A 131 17.37 -2.21 2.92
N GLY A 132 16.27 -2.98 3.03
CA GLY A 132 15.84 -4.00 2.06
C GLY A 132 16.09 -5.45 2.46
N LEU A 133 16.93 -5.71 3.49
CA LEU A 133 17.27 -7.07 3.93
C LEU A 133 16.59 -7.47 5.25
N TYR A 134 15.94 -6.53 5.91
CA TYR A 134 15.38 -6.76 7.23
C TYR A 134 13.95 -7.30 7.14
N ALA A 135 13.75 -8.52 7.63
CA ALA A 135 12.45 -9.19 7.61
C ALA A 135 11.40 -8.46 8.48
N GLY A 136 11.84 -7.72 9.50
CA GLY A 136 10.95 -7.16 10.53
C GLY A 136 10.32 -8.24 11.41
N SER A 137 9.39 -7.83 12.25
CA SER A 137 8.69 -8.71 13.19
C SER A 137 7.17 -8.66 12.98
N PRO A 138 6.50 -9.80 12.75
CA PRO A 138 5.04 -9.83 12.69
C PRO A 138 4.42 -9.54 14.08
N LEU A 139 5.16 -9.76 15.17
CA LEU A 139 4.69 -9.51 16.54
C LEU A 139 4.86 -8.04 16.93
N ASN A 140 5.78 -7.32 16.29
CA ASN A 140 6.07 -5.93 16.55
C ASN A 140 6.34 -5.16 15.25
N PRO A 141 5.36 -5.08 14.34
CA PRO A 141 5.53 -4.46 13.04
C PRO A 141 5.87 -2.98 13.17
N GLY A 142 6.57 -2.43 12.18
CA GLY A 142 6.65 -0.99 11.96
C GLY A 142 5.31 -0.44 11.47
N VAL A 143 4.94 0.79 11.84
CA VAL A 143 3.67 1.40 11.40
C VAL A 143 3.85 2.85 10.94
N LEU A 144 3.31 3.15 9.76
CA LEU A 144 3.04 4.47 9.21
C LEU A 144 1.53 4.73 9.33
N SER A 145 1.10 5.77 10.07
CA SER A 145 -0.33 6.12 10.20
C SER A 145 -0.60 7.59 9.93
N ASP A 146 -1.59 7.92 9.10
CA ASP A 146 -1.88 9.32 8.70
C ASP A 146 -0.63 10.01 8.11
N ILE A 147 -0.05 9.40 7.07
CA ILE A 147 1.15 9.90 6.40
C ILE A 147 0.79 10.44 5.03
N PHE A 148 1.11 11.71 4.83
CA PHE A 148 0.76 12.45 3.62
C PHE A 148 2.02 12.87 2.89
N GLY A 149 2.35 12.17 1.80
CA GLY A 149 3.47 12.51 0.93
C GLY A 149 3.04 13.55 -0.10
N ARG A 150 3.82 14.62 -0.27
CA ARG A 150 3.50 15.72 -1.18
C ARG A 150 4.69 16.14 -2.03
N VAL A 151 4.48 16.19 -3.35
CA VAL A 151 5.46 16.72 -4.31
C VAL A 151 4.81 17.88 -5.08
N GLY A 152 5.12 19.11 -4.67
CA GLY A 152 4.49 20.33 -5.18
C GLY A 152 3.31 20.82 -4.34
N GLY A 153 2.39 21.56 -4.95
CA GLY A 153 1.16 22.04 -4.31
C GLY A 153 1.32 23.43 -3.66
N PRO A 154 0.82 23.65 -2.42
CA PRO A 154 0.90 24.95 -1.74
C PRO A 154 2.27 25.20 -1.06
N GLY A 155 3.25 24.34 -1.31
CA GLY A 155 4.56 24.38 -0.68
C GLY A 155 5.35 25.66 -0.99
N ARG A 156 6.35 25.94 -0.15
CA ARG A 156 7.20 27.14 -0.27
C ARG A 156 8.02 27.17 -1.56
N PHE A 157 8.41 25.99 -2.05
CA PHE A 157 9.34 25.85 -3.17
C PHE A 157 8.57 25.47 -4.44
N PRO A 158 8.75 26.22 -5.56
CA PRO A 158 8.17 25.83 -6.83
C PRO A 158 8.97 24.67 -7.44
N ASN A 159 8.27 23.79 -8.17
CA ASN A 159 8.86 22.73 -8.98
C ASN A 159 9.90 21.84 -8.24
N VAL A 160 9.42 21.11 -7.23
CA VAL A 160 10.25 20.22 -6.40
C VAL A 160 10.34 18.82 -6.97
N LEU A 161 11.33 18.03 -6.55
CA LEU A 161 11.56 16.70 -7.12
C LEU A 161 11.81 15.64 -6.05
N THR A 162 11.16 14.49 -6.20
CA THR A 162 11.55 13.26 -5.52
C THR A 162 11.35 12.06 -6.44
N THR A 163 12.19 11.04 -6.39
CA THR A 163 11.96 9.84 -7.22
C THR A 163 10.72 9.08 -6.74
N THR A 164 10.67 8.74 -5.45
CA THR A 164 9.59 7.96 -4.83
C THR A 164 9.14 8.61 -3.52
N MET A 165 7.86 8.86 -3.26
CA MET A 165 7.49 9.49 -1.98
C MET A 165 7.80 8.61 -0.78
N VAL A 166 7.39 7.34 -0.81
CA VAL A 166 7.62 6.37 0.27
C VAL A 166 8.22 5.08 -0.30
N THR A 167 9.39 4.69 0.23
CA THR A 167 10.00 3.39 -0.03
C THR A 167 9.96 2.54 1.24
N VAL A 168 9.25 1.42 1.20
CA VAL A 168 9.17 0.43 2.28
C VAL A 168 10.02 -0.79 1.92
N ALA A 169 11.20 -0.87 2.52
CA ALA A 169 12.19 -1.91 2.25
C ALA A 169 12.29 -2.97 3.36
N SER A 170 11.91 -2.67 4.60
CA SER A 170 11.74 -3.71 5.63
C SER A 170 10.44 -4.48 5.45
N GLY A 171 10.46 -5.75 5.86
CA GLY A 171 9.25 -6.54 5.97
C GLY A 171 8.41 -6.21 7.21
N HIS A 172 7.18 -6.75 7.24
CA HIS A 172 6.23 -6.55 8.34
C HIS A 172 5.98 -5.08 8.71
N VAL A 173 5.93 -4.19 7.71
CA VAL A 173 5.52 -2.80 7.89
C VAL A 173 4.03 -2.66 7.57
N ILE A 174 3.32 -1.89 8.37
CA ILE A 174 1.92 -1.55 8.15
C ILE A 174 1.83 -0.07 7.76
N GLY A 175 1.18 0.23 6.65
CA GLY A 175 0.66 1.58 6.36
C GLY A 175 -0.83 1.63 6.63
N ASP A 176 -1.29 2.70 7.26
CA ASP A 176 -2.69 2.94 7.57
C ASP A 176 -3.04 4.41 7.31
N ASN A 177 -3.96 4.67 6.38
CA ASN A 177 -4.31 6.01 5.93
C ASN A 177 -3.12 6.80 5.36
N LEU A 178 -2.68 6.41 4.16
CA LEU A 178 -1.61 7.10 3.42
C LEU A 178 -2.20 7.81 2.21
N TRP A 179 -1.80 9.07 2.00
CA TRP A 179 -2.08 9.79 0.74
C TRP A 179 -0.80 10.34 0.15
N LEU A 180 -0.41 9.82 -1.02
CA LEU A 180 0.85 10.10 -1.68
C LEU A 180 0.55 10.84 -3.00
N TRP A 181 0.64 12.16 -2.94
CA TRP A 181 0.10 13.05 -3.97
C TRP A 181 1.22 13.83 -4.66
N ARG A 182 1.41 13.57 -5.95
CA ARG A 182 2.13 14.50 -6.82
C ARG A 182 1.12 15.55 -7.25
N ALA A 183 1.45 16.82 -7.05
CA ALA A 183 0.49 17.88 -7.26
C ALA A 183 -0.03 17.95 -8.70
N ASP A 184 -1.32 17.72 -8.94
CA ASP A 184 -1.97 17.96 -10.23
C ASP A 184 -2.32 19.45 -10.45
N HIS A 185 -2.40 20.19 -9.36
CA HIS A 185 -2.56 21.65 -9.32
C HIS A 185 -1.79 22.29 -8.17
N THR A 186 -1.54 23.59 -8.29
CA THR A 186 -0.88 24.43 -7.30
C THR A 186 -1.64 25.75 -7.18
N ALA A 187 -1.24 26.60 -6.21
CA ALA A 187 -1.78 27.95 -6.12
C ALA A 187 -1.47 28.80 -7.38
N ALA A 188 -0.43 28.44 -8.14
CA ALA A 188 -0.05 29.11 -9.39
C ALA A 188 -0.83 28.58 -10.61
N GLY A 189 -1.68 27.56 -10.43
CA GLY A 189 -2.48 26.96 -11.48
C GLY A 189 -2.16 25.48 -11.69
N ILE A 190 -2.46 25.01 -12.90
CA ILE A 190 -2.37 23.60 -13.29
C ILE A 190 -0.91 23.12 -13.33
N THR A 191 -0.66 21.90 -12.84
CA THR A 191 0.65 21.24 -12.98
C THR A 191 0.74 20.47 -14.30
N THR A 192 1.91 20.51 -14.95
CA THR A 192 2.25 19.75 -16.16
C THR A 192 3.28 18.65 -15.87
N PRO A 193 3.55 17.68 -16.77
CA PRO A 193 4.54 16.63 -16.52
C PRO A 193 5.98 17.10 -16.30
N VAL A 194 6.34 18.32 -16.73
CA VAL A 194 7.68 18.88 -16.50
C VAL A 194 7.85 19.46 -15.09
N ASP A 195 6.73 19.66 -14.39
CA ASP A 195 6.69 20.18 -13.03
C ASP A 195 6.65 19.04 -12.00
N ASN A 196 7.15 19.32 -10.80
CA ASN A 196 6.97 18.48 -9.61
C ASN A 196 7.28 16.99 -9.86
N ARG A 197 8.39 16.69 -10.54
CA ARG A 197 8.64 15.34 -11.08
C ARG A 197 8.71 14.32 -9.94
N CYS A 198 7.91 13.27 -10.09
CA CYS A 198 7.87 12.12 -9.19
C CYS A 198 7.55 10.86 -9.99
N GLN A 199 8.35 9.80 -9.85
CA GLN A 199 8.15 8.56 -10.61
C GLN A 199 7.10 7.69 -9.96
N HIS A 200 7.22 7.47 -8.65
CA HIS A 200 6.35 6.58 -7.89
C HIS A 200 5.85 7.26 -6.61
N GLY A 201 4.62 6.99 -6.19
CA GLY A 201 4.20 7.40 -4.85
C GLY A 201 4.73 6.40 -3.83
N LEU A 202 4.49 5.12 -4.07
CA LEU A 202 4.88 4.03 -3.18
C LEU A 202 5.72 2.98 -3.90
N GLU A 203 6.83 2.60 -3.29
CA GLU A 203 7.63 1.42 -3.64
C GLU A 203 7.71 0.49 -2.43
N VAL A 204 7.23 -0.75 -2.57
CA VAL A 204 7.29 -1.79 -1.53
C VAL A 204 8.22 -2.90 -1.97
N ILE A 205 9.36 -3.01 -1.30
CA ILE A 205 10.38 -4.04 -1.53
C ILE A 205 10.31 -5.11 -0.44
N GLY A 206 9.95 -4.72 0.79
CA GLY A 206 9.87 -5.63 1.92
C GLY A 206 8.72 -6.63 1.84
N ASP A 207 8.94 -7.81 2.39
CA ASP A 207 7.95 -8.88 2.49
C ASP A 207 6.90 -8.61 3.58
N ASP A 208 5.71 -9.21 3.45
CA ASP A 208 4.65 -9.18 4.47
C ASP A 208 4.20 -7.77 4.88
N VAL A 209 4.37 -6.79 3.98
CA VAL A 209 3.89 -5.42 4.14
C VAL A 209 2.38 -5.38 3.94
N THR A 210 1.68 -4.59 4.76
CA THR A 210 0.23 -4.42 4.66
C THR A 210 -0.15 -2.95 4.57
N MET A 211 -1.00 -2.58 3.62
CA MET A 211 -1.52 -1.22 3.46
C MET A 211 -3.03 -1.19 3.67
N TYR A 212 -3.51 -0.31 4.56
CA TYR A 212 -4.92 -0.01 4.78
C TYR A 212 -5.19 1.44 4.38
N GLY A 213 -6.23 1.69 3.58
CA GLY A 213 -6.60 3.07 3.23
C GLY A 213 -5.49 3.79 2.47
N LEU A 214 -5.06 3.24 1.32
CA LEU A 214 -3.97 3.80 0.53
C LEU A 214 -4.49 4.62 -0.66
N ALA A 215 -4.05 5.88 -0.77
CA ALA A 215 -4.28 6.74 -1.92
C ALA A 215 -2.93 7.15 -2.53
N VAL A 216 -2.74 6.95 -3.83
CA VAL A 216 -1.51 7.33 -4.54
C VAL A 216 -1.85 7.96 -5.88
N GLU A 217 -1.35 9.15 -6.18
CA GLU A 217 -1.90 9.94 -7.29
C GLU A 217 -0.83 10.69 -8.11
N HIS A 218 -1.09 10.72 -9.42
CA HIS A 218 -0.49 11.59 -10.43
C HIS A 218 1.03 11.51 -10.63
N THR A 219 1.69 10.46 -10.15
CA THR A 219 3.11 10.25 -10.45
C THR A 219 3.30 9.88 -11.92
N LEU A 220 4.52 10.07 -12.42
CA LEU A 220 4.85 10.07 -13.85
C LEU A 220 5.30 8.71 -14.38
N GLN A 221 5.32 7.68 -13.53
CA GLN A 221 5.49 6.28 -13.87
C GLN A 221 4.45 5.47 -13.07
N ASP A 222 4.67 4.18 -12.84
CA ASP A 222 3.76 3.37 -12.01
C ASP A 222 3.50 4.04 -10.66
N LEU A 223 2.23 4.26 -10.28
CA LEU A 223 1.92 4.99 -9.05
C LEU A 223 2.35 4.19 -7.82
N THR A 224 2.06 2.91 -7.81
CA THR A 224 2.50 1.96 -6.80
C THR A 224 3.24 0.79 -7.44
N VAL A 225 4.44 0.51 -6.93
CA VAL A 225 5.27 -0.63 -7.34
C VAL A 225 5.47 -1.55 -6.13
N TRP A 226 5.12 -2.82 -6.29
CA TRP A 226 5.23 -3.83 -5.23
C TRP A 226 6.08 -5.01 -5.70
N THR A 227 7.22 -5.24 -5.07
CA THR A 227 8.17 -6.32 -5.39
C THR A 227 8.43 -7.27 -4.23
N GLY A 228 8.01 -6.94 -3.02
CA GLY A 228 8.05 -7.85 -1.86
C GLY A 228 6.95 -8.92 -1.88
N GLU A 229 7.21 -10.05 -1.22
CA GLU A 229 6.29 -11.19 -1.14
C GLU A 229 5.20 -11.00 -0.07
N ARG A 230 4.07 -11.72 -0.23
CA ARG A 230 2.97 -11.79 0.74
C ARG A 230 2.37 -10.42 1.10
N GLY A 231 2.48 -9.47 0.17
CA GLY A 231 1.91 -8.13 0.30
C GLY A 231 0.40 -8.13 0.38
N ARG A 232 -0.16 -7.23 1.18
CA ARG A 232 -1.62 -7.05 1.31
C ARG A 232 -2.05 -5.60 1.21
N THR A 233 -3.09 -5.33 0.43
CA THR A 233 -3.69 -4.00 0.33
C THR A 233 -5.19 -4.07 0.59
N TYR A 234 -5.70 -3.23 1.50
CA TYR A 234 -7.12 -3.10 1.82
C TYR A 234 -7.53 -1.66 1.55
N PHE A 235 -8.36 -1.49 0.51
CA PHE A 235 -8.69 -0.21 -0.09
C PHE A 235 -7.47 0.47 -0.73
N TYR A 236 -7.57 0.69 -2.04
CA TYR A 236 -6.63 1.50 -2.80
C TYR A 236 -7.39 2.43 -3.73
N GLN A 237 -7.03 3.71 -3.70
CA GLN A 237 -7.48 4.72 -4.64
C GLN A 237 -6.27 5.31 -5.35
N SER A 238 -6.44 5.67 -6.62
CA SER A 238 -5.40 6.33 -7.39
C SER A 238 -5.93 7.12 -8.56
N GLU A 239 -5.22 8.15 -8.98
CA GLU A 239 -5.53 8.89 -10.20
C GLU A 239 -4.31 8.97 -11.10
N LEU A 240 -4.43 8.49 -12.33
CA LEU A 240 -3.36 8.59 -13.35
C LEU A 240 -3.00 10.07 -13.63
N PRO A 241 -1.77 10.38 -14.07
CA PRO A 241 -1.36 11.76 -14.29
C PRO A 241 -2.14 12.39 -15.46
N TYR A 242 -2.64 13.61 -15.27
CA TYR A 242 -3.57 14.21 -16.21
C TYR A 242 -2.94 14.76 -17.49
N GLY A 243 -1.69 15.22 -17.39
CA GLY A 243 -1.02 15.99 -18.45
C GLY A 243 -0.07 15.21 -19.33
N VAL A 244 0.06 13.89 -19.14
CA VAL A 244 0.98 13.04 -19.91
C VAL A 244 0.44 12.78 -21.31
N ASP A 245 1.34 12.62 -22.28
CA ASP A 245 1.00 12.16 -23.62
C ASP A 245 1.05 10.63 -23.77
N GLN A 246 0.73 10.13 -24.98
CA GLN A 246 0.72 8.70 -25.28
C GLN A 246 2.10 8.05 -25.08
N GLN A 247 3.19 8.73 -25.45
CA GLN A 247 4.56 8.20 -25.33
C GLN A 247 5.00 8.14 -23.86
N GLN A 248 4.65 9.16 -23.09
CA GLN A 248 5.01 9.30 -21.69
C GLN A 248 4.30 8.29 -20.78
N TRP A 249 3.12 7.80 -21.17
CA TRP A 249 2.31 6.91 -20.33
C TRP A 249 1.88 5.61 -21.01
N GLY A 250 1.08 5.71 -22.07
CA GLY A 250 0.49 4.55 -22.73
C GLY A 250 1.54 3.61 -23.32
N ASP A 251 2.43 4.14 -24.17
CA ASP A 251 3.49 3.37 -24.83
C ASP A 251 4.60 2.96 -23.83
N ALA A 252 4.75 3.71 -22.74
CA ALA A 252 5.66 3.38 -21.64
C ALA A 252 5.14 2.21 -20.77
N GLY A 253 3.86 1.86 -20.89
CA GLY A 253 3.25 0.72 -20.21
C GLY A 253 3.03 0.90 -18.72
N TYR A 254 2.98 2.14 -18.22
CA TYR A 254 2.74 2.43 -16.81
C TYR A 254 1.29 2.18 -16.37
N VAL A 255 1.12 1.82 -15.10
CA VAL A 255 -0.17 1.49 -14.49
C VAL A 255 -0.35 2.17 -13.14
N GLY A 256 -1.57 2.20 -12.59
CA GLY A 256 -1.79 2.70 -11.23
C GLY A 256 -1.18 1.78 -10.17
N TYR A 257 -1.33 0.47 -10.34
CA TYR A 257 -0.88 -0.52 -9.36
C TYR A 257 -0.13 -1.67 -10.04
N ARG A 258 1.18 -1.79 -9.78
CA ARG A 258 2.03 -2.87 -10.32
C ARG A 258 2.52 -3.80 -9.21
N VAL A 259 2.27 -5.09 -9.40
CA VAL A 259 2.97 -6.17 -8.71
C VAL A 259 4.06 -6.72 -9.63
N GLY A 260 5.28 -6.84 -9.11
CA GLY A 260 6.45 -7.29 -9.85
C GLY A 260 6.31 -8.69 -10.42
N PRO A 261 6.98 -9.01 -11.55
CA PRO A 261 6.75 -10.25 -12.29
C PRO A 261 7.22 -11.51 -11.55
N ILE A 262 8.09 -11.37 -10.55
CA ILE A 262 8.63 -12.49 -9.77
C ILE A 262 7.84 -12.80 -8.50
N VAL A 263 6.90 -11.91 -8.10
CA VAL A 263 6.12 -12.07 -6.87
C VAL A 263 5.23 -13.31 -6.98
N GLN A 264 5.24 -14.15 -5.94
CA GLN A 264 4.47 -15.40 -5.88
C GLN A 264 3.19 -15.28 -5.05
N SER A 265 3.14 -14.33 -4.12
CA SER A 265 1.98 -14.09 -3.26
C SER A 265 1.71 -12.60 -3.11
N HIS A 266 0.51 -12.17 -3.48
CA HIS A 266 0.01 -10.82 -3.25
C HIS A 266 -1.51 -10.87 -3.15
N GLU A 267 -2.11 -10.03 -2.31
CA GLU A 267 -3.56 -9.97 -2.18
C GLU A 267 -4.03 -8.52 -2.02
N ALA A 268 -5.10 -8.12 -2.74
CA ALA A 268 -5.57 -6.76 -2.68
C ALA A 268 -7.10 -6.67 -2.77
N TYR A 269 -7.70 -5.78 -1.98
CA TYR A 269 -9.14 -5.61 -1.85
C TYR A 269 -9.54 -4.17 -2.20
N GLY A 270 -10.44 -4.01 -3.16
CA GLY A 270 -10.95 -2.69 -3.59
C GLY A 270 -9.86 -1.81 -4.16
N VAL A 271 -9.23 -2.26 -5.26
CA VAL A 271 -8.18 -1.51 -5.96
C VAL A 271 -8.78 -0.69 -7.09
N GLY A 272 -8.89 0.61 -6.87
CA GLY A 272 -9.44 1.57 -7.84
C GLY A 272 -8.36 2.38 -8.54
N VAL A 273 -8.38 2.34 -9.88
CA VAL A 273 -7.49 3.14 -10.73
C VAL A 273 -8.30 4.08 -11.61
N TYR A 274 -8.22 5.36 -11.31
CA TYR A 274 -9.04 6.40 -11.91
C TYR A 274 -8.22 7.14 -12.96
N HIS A 275 -8.86 7.62 -14.01
CA HIS A 275 -8.19 8.41 -15.03
C HIS A 275 -9.00 9.62 -15.48
N TYR A 276 -8.26 10.71 -15.67
CA TYR A 276 -8.69 11.97 -16.25
C TYR A 276 -7.54 12.52 -17.11
N PHE A 277 -7.35 11.96 -18.31
CA PHE A 277 -6.34 12.48 -19.24
C PHE A 277 -6.82 13.81 -19.82
N ARG A 278 -6.51 14.89 -19.11
CA ARG A 278 -7.00 16.24 -19.39
C ARG A 278 -6.39 16.82 -20.68
N ASP A 279 -5.09 16.62 -20.88
CA ASP A 279 -4.34 17.38 -21.90
C ASP A 279 -4.16 16.62 -23.22
N HIS A 280 -4.10 15.27 -23.16
CA HIS A 280 -3.87 14.42 -24.32
C HIS A 280 -4.75 13.17 -24.30
N ASN A 281 -5.10 12.64 -25.48
CA ASN A 281 -5.75 11.33 -25.56
C ASN A 281 -4.70 10.22 -25.36
N VAL A 282 -4.75 9.57 -24.21
CA VAL A 282 -3.86 8.45 -23.86
C VAL A 282 -4.66 7.16 -23.85
N THR A 283 -4.13 6.12 -24.48
CA THR A 283 -4.62 4.76 -24.32
C THR A 283 -3.66 3.99 -23.42
N ALA A 284 -4.06 3.81 -22.17
CA ALA A 284 -3.39 2.92 -21.23
C ALA A 284 -3.91 1.49 -21.41
N GLU A 285 -3.00 0.52 -21.42
CA GLU A 285 -3.38 -0.88 -21.63
C GLU A 285 -4.19 -1.43 -20.46
N SER A 286 -3.78 -1.14 -19.23
CA SER A 286 -4.44 -1.61 -18.02
C SER A 286 -4.32 -0.61 -16.88
N GLY A 287 -5.27 -0.63 -15.94
CA GLY A 287 -5.14 0.09 -14.67
C GLY A 287 -4.20 -0.61 -13.70
N ILE A 288 -4.18 -1.94 -13.72
CA ILE A 288 -3.43 -2.79 -12.78
C ILE A 288 -2.60 -3.82 -13.57
N ALA A 289 -1.36 -4.07 -13.16
CA ALA A 289 -0.52 -5.11 -13.72
C ALA A 289 0.02 -6.03 -12.63
N CYS A 290 -0.12 -7.34 -12.81
CA CYS A 290 0.42 -8.36 -11.90
C CYS A 290 0.73 -9.66 -12.66
N PRO A 291 1.51 -10.58 -12.09
CA PRO A 291 1.58 -11.96 -12.57
C PRO A 291 0.18 -12.59 -12.72
N ASP A 292 -0.08 -13.32 -13.81
CA ASP A 292 -1.41 -13.87 -14.11
C ASP A 292 -1.98 -14.78 -13.00
N HIS A 293 -1.09 -15.50 -12.29
CA HIS A 293 -1.48 -16.35 -11.17
C HIS A 293 -1.98 -15.57 -9.94
N LEU A 294 -1.72 -14.26 -9.87
CA LEU A 294 -2.16 -13.37 -8.79
C LEU A 294 -3.50 -12.69 -9.08
N VAL A 295 -3.96 -12.66 -10.34
CA VAL A 295 -5.25 -12.03 -10.72
C VAL A 295 -6.43 -12.48 -9.84
N PRO A 296 -6.58 -13.78 -9.46
CA PRO A 296 -7.68 -14.22 -8.58
C PRO A 296 -7.66 -13.65 -7.15
N TYR A 297 -6.55 -13.05 -6.72
CA TYR A 297 -6.34 -12.46 -5.39
C TYR A 297 -6.52 -10.94 -5.37
N PHE A 298 -6.96 -10.35 -6.49
CA PHE A 298 -7.51 -9.00 -6.54
C PHE A 298 -9.03 -9.08 -6.40
N HIS A 299 -9.54 -8.64 -5.25
CA HIS A 299 -10.95 -8.65 -4.91
C HIS A 299 -11.58 -7.29 -5.23
N SER A 300 -12.53 -7.26 -6.14
CA SER A 300 -13.17 -6.04 -6.64
C SER A 300 -12.19 -4.98 -7.19
N PRO A 301 -11.25 -5.32 -8.09
CA PRO A 301 -10.49 -4.33 -8.82
C PRO A 301 -11.40 -3.57 -9.80
N LEU A 302 -11.12 -2.28 -9.98
CA LEU A 302 -11.88 -1.41 -10.86
C LEU A 302 -11.02 -0.32 -11.52
N THR A 303 -11.45 0.12 -12.69
CA THR A 303 -11.00 1.37 -13.28
C THR A 303 -12.16 2.34 -13.44
N VAL A 304 -11.88 3.63 -13.31
CA VAL A 304 -12.91 4.67 -13.32
C VAL A 304 -12.51 5.77 -14.29
N PHE A 305 -13.36 6.01 -15.29
CA PHE A 305 -13.24 7.20 -16.11
C PHE A 305 -13.94 8.36 -15.42
N LEU A 306 -13.16 9.37 -15.02
CA LEU A 306 -13.68 10.57 -14.37
C LEU A 306 -14.23 11.54 -15.41
N ASN A 307 -13.37 11.95 -16.34
CA ASN A 307 -13.67 12.91 -17.41
C ASN A 307 -12.51 12.95 -18.42
N GLY A 308 -12.52 13.93 -19.33
CA GLY A 308 -11.40 14.24 -20.22
C GLY A 308 -11.31 13.31 -21.43
N GLY A 309 -10.09 13.08 -21.88
CA GLY A 309 -9.78 12.17 -22.98
C GLY A 309 -9.36 10.79 -22.51
N GLY A 310 -8.88 10.00 -23.48
CA GLY A 310 -8.21 8.74 -23.23
C GLY A 310 -9.10 7.55 -22.82
N VAL A 311 -8.44 6.40 -22.71
CA VAL A 311 -9.03 5.09 -22.44
C VAL A 311 -8.05 4.27 -21.59
N VAL A 312 -8.59 3.55 -20.61
CA VAL A 312 -7.93 2.41 -19.99
C VAL A 312 -8.60 1.16 -20.54
N ARG A 313 -7.88 0.32 -21.30
CA ARG A 313 -8.47 -0.82 -22.03
C ARG A 313 -8.94 -1.94 -21.10
N HIS A 314 -8.18 -2.19 -20.03
CA HIS A 314 -8.43 -3.28 -19.10
C HIS A 314 -8.34 -2.82 -17.64
N VAL A 315 -9.10 -3.50 -16.77
CA VAL A 315 -9.03 -3.24 -15.33
C VAL A 315 -7.73 -3.78 -14.76
N ILE A 316 -7.40 -5.03 -15.10
CA ILE A 316 -6.24 -5.75 -14.61
C ILE A 316 -5.69 -6.65 -15.71
N ASN A 317 -4.38 -6.59 -15.96
CA ASN A 317 -3.71 -7.24 -17.09
C ASN A 317 -4.51 -7.02 -18.39
N GLN A 318 -5.03 -8.10 -18.98
CA GLN A 318 -5.83 -8.09 -20.21
C GLN A 318 -7.32 -8.40 -19.95
N LEU A 319 -7.79 -8.09 -18.73
CA LEU A 319 -9.08 -8.51 -18.21
C LEU A 319 -9.90 -7.32 -17.71
N GLY A 320 -11.22 -7.46 -17.77
CA GLY A 320 -12.16 -6.37 -17.51
C GLY A 320 -12.43 -5.53 -18.75
N LYS A 321 -13.62 -4.91 -18.79
CA LYS A 321 -14.01 -4.01 -19.88
C LYS A 321 -13.27 -2.69 -19.77
N SER A 322 -13.13 -1.99 -20.89
CA SER A 322 -12.52 -0.67 -20.94
C SER A 322 -13.34 0.39 -20.20
N SER A 323 -12.65 1.46 -19.80
CA SER A 323 -13.26 2.71 -19.33
C SER A 323 -12.62 3.89 -20.05
N GLY A 324 -13.41 4.88 -20.45
CA GLY A 324 -12.92 6.06 -21.17
C GLY A 324 -13.97 6.71 -22.04
N VAL A 325 -13.52 7.49 -23.03
CA VAL A 325 -14.41 8.09 -24.03
C VAL A 325 -15.18 6.97 -24.76
N GLY A 326 -16.51 7.02 -24.70
CA GLY A 326 -17.39 5.98 -25.24
C GLY A 326 -17.71 4.81 -24.30
N ALA A 327 -17.10 4.76 -23.11
CA ALA A 327 -17.36 3.80 -22.04
C ALA A 327 -17.25 4.50 -20.67
N ALA A 328 -18.17 5.43 -20.41
CA ALA A 328 -18.10 6.30 -19.23
C ALA A 328 -18.43 5.57 -17.92
N GLY A 329 -17.87 6.07 -16.82
CA GLY A 329 -18.09 5.57 -15.46
C GLY A 329 -17.08 4.51 -15.01
N SER A 330 -17.48 3.71 -14.03
CA SER A 330 -16.66 2.65 -13.44
C SER A 330 -16.86 1.32 -14.14
N THR A 331 -15.76 0.63 -14.46
CA THR A 331 -15.73 -0.76 -14.89
C THR A 331 -14.97 -1.57 -13.85
N HIS A 332 -15.46 -2.77 -13.55
CA HIS A 332 -14.85 -3.65 -12.57
C HIS A 332 -14.57 -5.00 -13.21
N TYR A 333 -13.55 -5.68 -12.70
CA TYR A 333 -13.30 -7.07 -13.05
C TYR A 333 -13.62 -7.95 -11.85
N CYS A 334 -14.69 -8.72 -11.98
CA CYS A 334 -14.85 -9.90 -11.16
C CYS A 334 -14.16 -11.03 -11.91
N ALA A 335 -12.99 -11.46 -11.43
CA ALA A 335 -12.52 -12.82 -11.73
C ALA A 335 -13.71 -13.72 -11.47
N GLY A 336 -14.15 -14.46 -12.49
CA GLY A 336 -15.31 -15.33 -12.37
C GLY A 336 -15.09 -16.27 -11.20
N ARG A 337 -15.58 -15.89 -10.02
CA ARG A 337 -15.90 -16.81 -8.92
C ARG A 337 -17.24 -17.45 -9.19
N ASN A 338 -17.53 -17.70 -10.45
CA ASN A 338 -18.16 -18.94 -10.81
C ASN A 338 -17.00 -19.92 -11.00
N PRO A 339 -16.58 -20.66 -9.96
CA PRO A 339 -16.40 -22.07 -10.23
C PRO A 339 -17.79 -22.51 -10.68
N THR A 340 -18.03 -22.49 -12.00
CA THR A 340 -18.88 -23.52 -12.56
C THR A 340 -18.38 -24.79 -11.88
N PRO A 341 -19.23 -25.56 -11.19
CA PRO A 341 -18.85 -26.87 -10.70
C PRO A 341 -18.18 -27.56 -11.88
N LYS A 342 -16.85 -27.65 -11.84
CA LYS A 342 -16.13 -28.43 -12.81
C LYS A 342 -16.49 -29.83 -12.37
N ASP A 343 -17.41 -30.47 -13.09
CA ASP A 343 -17.73 -31.88 -12.88
C ASP A 343 -16.44 -32.74 -12.93
N GLN A 344 -15.38 -32.21 -13.55
CA GLN A 344 -14.03 -32.77 -13.59
C GLN A 344 -12.92 -31.71 -13.41
N CYS A 345 -11.92 -32.00 -12.58
CA CYS A 345 -10.74 -31.17 -12.28
C CYS A 345 -9.46 -32.04 -12.22
N SER A 346 -8.29 -31.42 -12.31
CA SER A 346 -7.00 -32.09 -12.05
C SER A 346 -6.58 -31.94 -10.58
N VAL A 347 -5.75 -32.87 -10.10
CA VAL A 347 -5.12 -32.72 -8.78
C VAL A 347 -4.32 -31.41 -8.76
N GLY A 348 -4.60 -30.54 -7.79
CA GLY A 348 -3.94 -29.24 -7.67
C GLY A 348 -4.62 -28.07 -8.38
N ASP A 349 -5.78 -28.27 -9.00
CA ASP A 349 -6.63 -27.19 -9.50
C ASP A 349 -7.23 -26.37 -8.35
N VAL A 350 -7.47 -25.07 -8.58
CA VAL A 350 -8.27 -24.25 -7.65
C VAL A 350 -9.75 -24.54 -7.89
N VAL A 351 -10.43 -25.06 -6.88
CA VAL A 351 -11.84 -25.49 -6.96
C VAL A 351 -12.63 -24.99 -5.76
N SER A 352 -13.95 -25.00 -5.86
CA SER A 352 -14.82 -24.64 -4.73
C SER A 352 -14.83 -25.69 -3.64
N CYS A 353 -14.84 -25.23 -2.39
CA CYS A 353 -15.23 -26.06 -1.26
C CYS A 353 -16.71 -26.38 -1.33
N SER A 354 -17.06 -27.66 -1.19
CA SER A 354 -18.44 -28.15 -1.23
C SER A 354 -19.26 -27.56 -0.08
N GLY A 355 -20.44 -27.01 -0.36
CA GLY A 355 -21.35 -26.47 0.66
C GLY A 355 -21.03 -25.04 1.14
N ALA A 356 -19.99 -24.39 0.59
CA ALA A 356 -19.72 -23.00 0.89
C ALA A 356 -20.61 -22.07 0.07
N PHE A 357 -21.47 -21.31 0.75
CA PHE A 357 -22.07 -20.12 0.15
C PHE A 357 -20.96 -19.06 -0.01
N TRP A 358 -20.66 -18.70 -1.25
CA TRP A 358 -19.78 -17.60 -1.66
C TRP A 358 -18.27 -17.80 -1.45
N GLY A 359 -17.55 -17.97 -2.56
CA GLY A 359 -16.15 -17.54 -2.71
C GLY A 359 -15.07 -18.31 -1.94
N THR A 360 -15.41 -19.44 -1.31
CA THR A 360 -14.43 -20.25 -0.58
C THR A 360 -13.83 -21.31 -1.52
N ALA A 361 -12.58 -21.10 -1.93
CA ALA A 361 -11.85 -22.02 -2.79
C ALA A 361 -10.72 -22.72 -2.03
N CYS A 362 -10.31 -23.88 -2.54
CA CYS A 362 -9.17 -24.65 -2.06
C CYS A 362 -8.36 -25.15 -3.26
N ARG A 363 -7.13 -25.60 -3.00
CA ARG A 363 -6.25 -26.12 -4.05
C ARG A 363 -5.49 -27.36 -3.59
N GLY A 364 -5.64 -28.47 -4.31
CA GLY A 364 -4.82 -29.66 -4.08
C GLY A 364 -4.94 -30.18 -2.64
N ASN A 365 -3.82 -30.55 -2.04
CA ASN A 365 -3.74 -31.14 -0.71
C ASN A 365 -3.91 -30.09 0.41
N GLN A 366 -5.07 -29.44 0.43
CA GLN A 366 -5.48 -28.43 1.39
C GLN A 366 -6.83 -28.78 2.02
N CYS A 367 -7.10 -28.19 3.18
CA CYS A 367 -8.39 -28.27 3.83
C CYS A 367 -9.21 -27.02 3.50
N CYS A 368 -10.49 -27.23 3.25
CA CYS A 368 -11.49 -26.17 3.22
C CYS A 368 -11.72 -25.59 4.62
N PRO A 369 -12.22 -24.35 4.76
CA PRO A 369 -12.52 -23.75 6.06
C PRO A 369 -13.55 -24.52 6.90
N ASP A 370 -14.39 -25.34 6.28
CA ASP A 370 -15.33 -26.23 6.97
C ASP A 370 -14.69 -27.57 7.42
N LEU A 371 -13.36 -27.68 7.25
CA LEU A 371 -12.48 -28.80 7.57
C LEU A 371 -12.60 -30.00 6.62
N THR A 372 -13.31 -29.86 5.50
CA THR A 372 -13.35 -30.89 4.44
C THR A 372 -12.08 -30.89 3.60
N THR A 373 -11.70 -32.07 3.11
CA THR A 373 -10.63 -32.18 2.12
C THR A 373 -11.04 -31.52 0.81
N CYS A 374 -10.15 -30.73 0.22
CA CYS A 374 -10.40 -30.07 -1.06
C CYS A 374 -10.79 -31.06 -2.17
N PRO A 375 -11.78 -30.76 -3.03
CA PRO A 375 -12.18 -31.65 -4.13
C PRO A 375 -11.04 -32.00 -5.10
N SER A 376 -10.09 -31.09 -5.32
CA SER A 376 -8.91 -31.29 -6.17
C SER A 376 -7.70 -31.89 -5.43
N ALA A 377 -7.83 -32.35 -4.19
CA ALA A 377 -6.75 -33.05 -3.49
C ALA A 377 -6.39 -34.39 -4.15
N SER A 378 -5.18 -34.90 -3.93
CA SER A 378 -4.85 -36.27 -4.33
C SER A 378 -5.69 -37.29 -3.55
N ALA A 379 -5.96 -38.46 -4.14
CA ALA A 379 -6.71 -39.53 -3.49
C ALA A 379 -6.08 -39.97 -2.15
N ASP A 380 -4.75 -39.89 -2.04
CA ASP A 380 -3.99 -40.32 -0.85
C ASP A 380 -3.91 -39.25 0.25
N PHE A 381 -4.56 -38.09 0.07
CA PHE A 381 -4.45 -37.00 1.03
C PHE A 381 -5.41 -37.17 2.22
N GLY A 382 -4.84 -37.56 3.37
CA GLY A 382 -5.54 -37.72 4.65
C GLY A 382 -5.26 -36.61 5.68
N GLY A 383 -4.82 -35.42 5.24
CA GLY A 383 -4.39 -34.34 6.13
C GLY A 383 -5.52 -33.50 6.77
N CYS A 384 -6.77 -33.67 6.34
CA CYS A 384 -7.90 -32.90 6.83
C CYS A 384 -8.80 -33.69 7.77
N PRO A 385 -9.44 -33.03 8.77
CA PRO A 385 -10.32 -33.71 9.72
C PRO A 385 -11.55 -34.38 9.09
N LYS A 386 -12.04 -33.89 7.95
CA LYS A 386 -13.18 -34.48 7.22
C LYS A 386 -12.74 -34.86 5.81
N PRO A 387 -13.25 -35.99 5.25
CA PRO A 387 -12.92 -36.42 3.89
C PRO A 387 -13.48 -35.46 2.83
N LYS A 388 -13.14 -35.71 1.56
CA LYS A 388 -13.74 -35.00 0.43
C LYS A 388 -15.26 -35.21 0.42
N ALA A 389 -16.03 -34.13 0.37
CA ALA A 389 -17.48 -34.22 0.16
C ALA A 389 -17.86 -34.31 -1.33
N VAL A 390 -16.98 -33.84 -2.22
CA VAL A 390 -17.05 -34.03 -3.68
C VAL A 390 -15.63 -34.32 -4.17
N ASP A 391 -15.48 -35.27 -5.09
CA ASP A 391 -14.21 -35.53 -5.77
C ASP A 391 -14.35 -35.22 -7.26
N CYS A 392 -13.73 -34.11 -7.71
CA CYS A 392 -13.73 -33.74 -9.11
C CYS A 392 -12.58 -34.41 -9.91
N THR A 393 -11.70 -35.18 -9.27
CA THR A 393 -10.55 -35.83 -9.92
C THR A 393 -10.88 -37.21 -10.50
N ALA A 394 -12.09 -37.72 -10.28
CA ALA A 394 -12.46 -39.12 -10.56
C ALA A 394 -12.89 -39.43 -12.02
N GLY A 395 -12.66 -38.54 -12.98
CA GLY A 395 -13.12 -38.67 -14.36
C GLY A 395 -12.12 -39.29 -15.34
N ALA A 396 -11.91 -40.61 -15.31
CA ALA A 396 -11.50 -41.44 -16.46
C ALA A 396 -11.44 -42.94 -16.07
N THR A 397 -12.58 -43.64 -16.08
CA THR A 397 -12.56 -45.11 -16.16
C THR A 397 -13.26 -45.55 -17.43
N GLY A 398 -12.53 -46.30 -18.25
CA GLY A 398 -12.89 -46.66 -19.61
C GLY A 398 -14.11 -47.56 -19.70
N LEU A 399 -14.79 -47.43 -20.84
CA LEU A 399 -15.67 -48.45 -21.40
C LEU A 399 -15.01 -49.83 -21.31
N PHE A 400 -15.61 -50.75 -20.56
CA PHE A 400 -15.50 -52.17 -20.85
C PHE A 400 -16.84 -52.63 -21.43
N VAL A 401 -16.78 -52.98 -22.71
CA VAL A 401 -17.82 -53.70 -23.45
C VAL A 401 -17.79 -55.16 -23.00
N VAL A 402 -18.97 -55.76 -22.80
CA VAL A 402 -19.15 -57.22 -22.90
C VAL A 402 -19.55 -57.55 -24.32
#